data_AF-A0A7S2V1X4-F1
#
_entry.id   AF-A0A7S2V1X4-F1
#
_cell.length_a   1.000
_cell.length_b   1.000
_cell.length_c   1.000
_cell.angle_alpha   90.00
_cell.angle_beta   90.00
_cell.angle_gamma   90.00
#
_symmetry.space_group_name_H-M   'P 1'
#
loop_
_entity.id
_entity.type
_entity.pdbx_description
1 polymer ?
#
loop_
_entity_poly.entity_id
_entity_poly.type
_entity_poly.pdbx_seq_one_letter_code
_entity_poly.pdbx_strand_id
1 'polypeptide(L)'
;YVDMEFGTGALKITPGHDPNDYEIGKRHNLPTINIMNRDASINENGGNYKGLDRFECRDKLWADMEDAGLVIKAEPHMQRVPRSQRGGEVIEPLVSTQWFCKMQGMADRAL
;
A
#
# COMPACT_ATOMS: atom_id res chain seq x y z
N TYR A 1 -5.47 8.39 12.68
CA TYR A 1 -5.52 7.49 11.50
C TYR A 1 -5.83 6.08 11.96
N VAL A 2 -5.05 5.54 12.91
CA VAL A 2 -5.44 4.30 13.60
C VAL A 2 -6.80 4.45 14.26
N ASP A 3 -7.68 3.48 14.03
CA ASP A 3 -8.96 3.32 14.73
C ASP A 3 -8.80 2.15 15.71
N MET A 4 -8.98 2.42 17.00
CA MET A 4 -8.82 1.42 18.06
C MET A 4 -9.98 0.41 18.11
N GLU A 5 -11.14 0.78 17.57
CA GLU A 5 -12.31 -0.10 17.53
C GLU A 5 -12.29 -1.05 16.32
N PHE A 6 -11.42 -0.77 15.34
CA PHE A 6 -11.32 -1.56 14.12
C PHE A 6 -10.25 -2.65 14.22
N GLY A 7 -10.62 -3.89 13.86
CA GLY A 7 -9.72 -5.03 13.81
C GLY A 7 -9.08 -5.31 15.17
N THR A 8 -7.75 -5.28 15.24
CA THR A 8 -6.99 -5.48 16.48
C THR A 8 -6.68 -4.18 17.22
N GLY A 9 -7.10 -3.03 16.68
CA GLY A 9 -6.65 -1.70 17.14
C GLY A 9 -5.21 -1.37 16.74
N ALA A 10 -4.55 -2.22 15.93
CA ALA A 10 -3.24 -2.00 15.34
C ALA A 10 -3.27 -2.29 13.84
N LEU A 11 -2.43 -1.60 13.06
CA LEU A 11 -2.30 -1.78 11.62
C LEU A 11 -0.84 -1.99 11.21
N LYS A 12 -0.64 -2.69 10.09
CA LYS A 12 0.66 -2.68 9.39
C LYS A 12 0.94 -1.29 8.82
N ILE A 13 2.22 -0.91 8.72
CA ILE A 13 2.66 0.35 8.11
C ILE A 13 3.61 0.03 6.94
N THR A 14 3.22 0.46 5.74
CA THR A 14 3.92 0.20 4.46
C THR A 14 4.13 1.50 3.68
N PRO A 15 5.11 2.37 4.05
CA PRO A 15 5.22 3.73 3.53
C PRO A 15 5.42 3.85 2.01
N GLY A 16 5.92 2.81 1.35
CA GLY A 16 6.10 2.80 -0.11
C GLY A 16 4.81 2.61 -0.91
N HIS A 17 3.71 2.19 -0.27
CA HIS A 17 2.54 1.63 -0.94
C HIS A 17 1.17 2.08 -0.38
N ASP A 18 1.13 2.99 0.58
CA ASP A 18 -0.11 3.64 1.03
C ASP A 18 0.15 5.11 1.42
N PRO A 19 -0.69 6.07 1.00
CA PRO A 19 -0.49 7.49 1.32
C PRO A 19 -0.53 7.83 2.82
N ASN A 20 -1.36 7.16 3.62
CA ASN A 20 -1.45 7.39 5.06
C ASN A 20 -0.23 6.79 5.76
N ASP A 21 0.18 5.59 5.35
CA ASP A 21 1.40 4.94 5.83
C ASP A 21 2.65 5.76 5.48
N TYR A 22 2.66 6.44 4.32
CA TYR A 22 3.73 7.34 3.93
C TYR A 22 3.88 8.51 4.92
N GLU A 23 2.78 9.18 5.27
CA GLU A 23 2.80 10.29 6.24
C GLU A 23 3.11 9.82 7.67
N ILE A 24 2.67 8.62 8.07
CA ILE A 24 3.07 8.00 9.33
C ILE A 24 4.58 7.72 9.29
N GLY A 25 5.07 7.07 8.23
CA GLY A 25 6.48 6.75 8.05
C GLY A 25 7.37 7.98 8.13
N LYS A 26 6.98 9.08 7.47
CA LYS A 26 7.71 10.36 7.53
C LYS A 26 7.75 10.95 8.94
N ARG A 27 6.63 10.95 9.68
CA ARG A 27 6.57 11.44 11.06
C ARG A 27 7.47 10.65 12.02
N HIS A 28 7.66 9.36 11.74
CA HIS A 28 8.45 8.45 12.56
C HIS A 28 9.82 8.12 11.97
N ASN A 29 10.25 8.79 10.90
CA ASN A 29 11.52 8.56 10.20
C ASN A 29 11.73 7.10 9.76
N LEU A 30 10.68 6.42 9.29
CA LEU A 30 10.75 5.07 8.76
C LEU A 30 11.24 5.08 7.30
N PRO A 31 12.01 4.06 6.87
CA PRO A 31 12.42 3.93 5.49
C PRO A 31 11.22 3.69 4.56
N THR A 32 11.21 4.37 3.42
CA THR A 32 10.26 4.12 2.34
C THR A 32 10.83 3.06 1.40
N ILE A 33 10.32 1.84 1.50
CA ILE A 33 10.76 0.70 0.68
C ILE A 33 9.68 0.40 -0.37
N ASN A 34 10.09 0.31 -1.63
CA ASN A 34 9.23 -0.11 -2.74
C ASN A 34 9.52 -1.58 -3.09
N ILE A 35 8.48 -2.42 -3.10
CA ILE A 35 8.58 -3.84 -3.46
C ILE A 35 8.10 -4.16 -4.88
N MET A 36 7.59 -3.18 -5.63
CA MET A 36 7.00 -3.40 -6.95
C MET A 36 7.83 -2.75 -8.07
N ASN A 37 7.87 -3.44 -9.20
CA ASN A 37 8.25 -2.89 -10.50
C ASN A 37 7.09 -2.07 -11.11
N ARG A 38 7.36 -1.36 -12.21
CA ARG A 38 6.34 -0.54 -12.90
C ARG A 38 5.22 -1.34 -13.56
N ASP A 39 5.49 -2.61 -13.88
CA ASP A 39 4.51 -3.57 -14.40
C ASP A 39 3.74 -4.29 -13.27
N ALA A 40 3.94 -3.86 -12.02
CA ALA A 40 3.38 -4.43 -10.81
C ALA A 40 3.86 -5.85 -10.46
N SER A 41 4.93 -6.34 -11.10
CA SER A 41 5.66 -7.52 -10.62
C SER A 41 6.49 -7.18 -9.37
N ILE A 42 6.77 -8.18 -8.54
CA ILE A 42 7.56 -8.01 -7.32
C ILE A 42 9.06 -7.92 -7.64
N ASN A 43 9.75 -6.93 -7.07
CA ASN A 43 11.19 -6.72 -7.24
C ASN A 43 12.03 -7.48 -6.20
N GLU A 44 13.34 -7.24 -6.16
CA GLU A 44 14.29 -7.87 -5.24
C GLU A 44 13.95 -7.71 -3.75
N ASN A 45 13.23 -6.67 -3.35
CA ASN A 45 12.84 -6.45 -1.96
C ASN A 45 11.73 -7.42 -1.50
N GLY A 46 11.06 -8.12 -2.42
CA GLY A 46 10.06 -9.14 -2.10
C GLY A 46 10.63 -10.53 -1.81
N GLY A 47 11.96 -10.71 -1.82
CA GLY A 47 12.60 -11.98 -1.47
C GLY A 47 12.13 -13.13 -2.36
N ASN A 48 11.57 -14.18 -1.75
CA ASN A 48 11.11 -15.39 -2.43
C ASN A 48 9.97 -15.14 -3.44
N TYR A 49 9.31 -13.98 -3.37
CA TYR A 49 8.21 -13.61 -4.26
C TYR A 49 8.66 -12.81 -5.47
N LYS A 50 9.97 -12.52 -5.60
CA LYS A 50 10.52 -11.76 -6.72
C LYS A 50 10.10 -12.37 -8.06
N GLY A 51 9.62 -11.52 -8.96
CA GLY A 51 9.21 -11.87 -10.32
C GLY A 51 7.75 -12.29 -10.48
N LEU A 52 7.02 -12.51 -9.39
CA LEU A 52 5.58 -12.79 -9.44
C LEU A 52 4.77 -11.53 -9.74
N ASP A 53 3.63 -11.67 -10.41
CA ASP A 53 2.61 -10.60 -10.42
C ASP A 53 2.07 -10.38 -9.00
N ARG A 54 1.63 -9.16 -8.69
CA ARG A 54 1.12 -8.80 -7.35
C ARG A 54 -0.04 -9.65 -6.85
N PHE A 55 -0.93 -10.12 -7.73
CA PHE A 55 -2.07 -10.94 -7.32
C PHE A 55 -1.62 -12.38 -7.06
N GLU A 56 -0.78 -12.94 -7.94
CA GLU A 56 -0.15 -14.24 -7.73
C GLU A 56 0.70 -14.26 -6.44
N CYS A 57 1.47 -13.19 -6.20
CA CYS A 57 2.22 -12.99 -4.97
C CYS A 57 1.31 -12.95 -3.75
N ARG A 58 0.15 -12.29 -3.83
CA ARG A 58 -0.80 -12.23 -2.71
C ARG A 58 -1.33 -13.60 -2.35
N ASP A 59 -1.75 -14.38 -3.34
CA ASP A 59 -2.31 -15.71 -3.12
C ASP A 59 -1.24 -16.66 -2.56
N LYS A 60 -0.02 -16.60 -3.12
CA LYS A 60 1.11 -17.39 -2.63
C LYS A 60 1.53 -17.01 -1.22
N LEU A 61 1.67 -15.71 -0.93
CA LEU A 61 2.04 -15.22 0.41
C LEU A 61 1.00 -15.65 1.45
N TRP A 62 -0.29 -15.61 1.09
CA TRP A 62 -1.35 -16.05 1.98
C TRP A 62 -1.22 -17.54 2.33
N ALA A 63 -1.05 -18.39 1.31
CA ALA A 63 -0.83 -19.83 1.52
C ALA A 63 0.42 -20.11 2.37
N ASP A 64 1.54 -19.45 2.08
CA ASP A 64 2.79 -19.61 2.85
C ASP A 64 2.61 -19.16 4.32
N MET A 65 1.80 -18.12 4.59
CA MET A 65 1.47 -17.68 5.95
C MET A 65 0.57 -18.68 6.69
N GLU A 66 -0.39 -19.31 5.99
CA GLU A 66 -1.25 -20.36 6.55
C GLU A 66 -0.42 -21.60 6.92
N ASP A 67 0.44 -22.07 6.01
CA ASP A 67 1.34 -23.20 6.23
C ASP A 67 2.31 -22.95 7.39
N ALA A 68 2.75 -21.70 7.58
CA ALA A 68 3.61 -21.29 8.69
C ALA A 68 2.85 -21.07 10.02
N GLY A 69 1.52 -21.19 10.04
CA GLY A 69 0.70 -20.95 11.23
C GLY A 69 0.67 -19.50 11.70
N LEU A 70 0.91 -18.54 10.80
CA LEU A 70 0.93 -17.10 11.08
C LEU A 70 -0.45 -16.43 10.94
N VAL A 71 -1.45 -17.17 10.44
CA VAL A 71 -2.81 -16.67 10.21
C VAL A 71 -3.70 -17.01 11.39
N ILE A 72 -4.28 -15.97 12.03
CA ILE A 72 -5.20 -16.14 13.16
C ILE A 72 -6.67 -16.27 12.68
N LYS A 73 -7.07 -15.46 11.70
CA LYS A 73 -8.46 -15.36 11.22
C LYS A 73 -8.50 -14.82 9.79
N ALA A 74 -9.43 -15.32 8.98
CA ALA A 74 -9.84 -14.74 7.72
C ALA A 74 -11.34 -14.40 7.76
N GLU A 75 -11.73 -13.24 7.28
CA GLU A 75 -13.15 -12.86 7.21
C GLU A 75 -13.45 -12.03 5.95
N PRO A 76 -14.66 -12.18 5.35
CA PRO A 76 -15.08 -11.32 4.26
C PRO A 76 -15.14 -9.86 4.71
N HIS A 77 -14.45 -8.99 3.98
CA HIS A 77 -14.44 -7.57 4.27
C HIS A 77 -14.60 -6.77 2.97
N MET A 78 -15.58 -5.87 2.95
CA MET A 78 -15.82 -5.02 1.79
C MET A 78 -14.85 -3.85 1.80
N GLN A 79 -13.91 -3.85 0.86
CA GLN A 79 -12.93 -2.79 0.70
C GLN A 79 -13.29 -1.84 -0.45
N ARG A 80 -12.93 -0.56 -0.28
CA ARG A 80 -12.98 0.43 -1.36
C ARG A 80 -11.65 0.38 -2.13
N VAL A 81 -11.68 -0.20 -3.33
CA VAL A 81 -10.50 -0.33 -4.19
C VAL A 81 -10.51 0.78 -5.25
N PRO A 82 -9.50 1.67 -5.28
CA PRO A 82 -9.43 2.73 -6.27
C PRO A 82 -9.16 2.15 -7.67
N ARG A 83 -9.82 2.73 -8.68
CA ARG A 83 -9.69 2.32 -10.08
C ARG A 83 -9.42 3.52 -10.97
N SER A 84 -8.62 3.30 -12.01
CA SER A 84 -8.40 4.24 -13.11
C SER A 84 -9.75 4.64 -13.70
N GLN A 85 -10.04 5.94 -13.78
CA GLN A 85 -11.29 6.42 -14.36
C GLN A 85 -11.45 6.00 -15.83
N ARG A 86 -10.33 5.91 -16.57
CA ARG A 86 -10.35 5.67 -18.01
C ARG A 86 -10.34 4.20 -18.36
N GLY A 87 -9.42 3.42 -17.79
CA GLY A 87 -9.24 2.00 -18.12
C GLY A 87 -9.86 1.04 -17.11
N GLY A 88 -10.27 1.53 -15.93
CA GLY A 88 -10.90 0.72 -14.89
C GLY A 88 -9.96 -0.19 -14.10
N GLU A 89 -8.66 -0.19 -14.40
CA GLU A 89 -7.66 -0.99 -13.71
C GLU A 89 -7.49 -0.51 -12.26
N VAL A 90 -7.12 -1.42 -11.37
CA VAL A 90 -6.81 -1.07 -9.98
C VAL A 90 -5.56 -0.19 -9.93
N ILE A 91 -5.65 0.91 -9.19
CA ILE A 91 -4.53 1.85 -9.02
C ILE A 91 -3.61 1.32 -7.92
N GLU A 92 -2.32 1.17 -8.25
CA GLU A 92 -1.27 0.84 -7.28
C GLU A 92 -0.59 2.12 -6.80
N PRO A 93 -0.58 2.40 -5.48
CA PRO A 93 0.22 3.49 -4.94
C PRO A 93 1.70 3.16 -5.06
N LEU A 94 2.44 4.05 -5.71
CA LEU A 94 3.88 3.92 -5.91
C LEU A 94 4.57 5.26 -5.67
N VAL A 95 5.51 5.29 -4.72
CA VAL A 95 6.32 6.48 -4.49
C VAL A 95 7.24 6.70 -5.69
N SER A 96 7.12 7.87 -6.30
CA SER A 96 7.90 8.27 -7.47
C SER A 96 8.19 9.76 -7.45
N THR A 97 9.23 10.19 -8.16
CA THR A 97 9.51 11.60 -8.37
C THR A 97 8.42 12.21 -9.26
N GLN A 98 7.77 13.25 -8.75
CA GLN A 98 6.67 13.93 -9.43
C GLN A 98 6.83 15.45 -9.30
N TRP A 99 6.14 16.18 -10.18
CA TRP A 99 6.08 17.64 -10.13
C TRP A 99 4.83 18.06 -9.35
N PHE A 100 5.03 18.85 -8.30
CA PHE A 100 3.94 19.37 -7.47
C PHE A 100 3.88 20.89 -7.54
N CYS A 101 2.67 21.44 -7.58
CA CYS A 101 2.45 22.87 -7.42
C CYS A 101 2.08 23.18 -5.96
N LYS A 102 2.67 24.22 -5.36
CA LYS A 102 2.35 24.63 -3.99
C LYS A 102 0.99 25.33 -3.96
N MET A 103 -0.06 24.58 -3.67
CA MET A 103 -1.44 25.05 -3.80
C MET A 103 -1.90 26.00 -2.69
N GLN A 104 -1.33 25.94 -1.48
CA GLN A 104 -1.88 26.64 -0.31
C GLN A 104 -2.15 28.13 -0.55
N GLY A 105 -1.16 28.89 -1.04
CA GLY A 105 -1.31 30.34 -1.23
C GLY A 105 -2.29 30.73 -2.35
N MET A 106 -2.58 29.83 -3.30
CA MET A 106 -3.61 30.05 -4.30
C MET A 106 -5.00 29.74 -3.73
N ALA A 107 -5.10 28.66 -2.93
CA ALA A 107 -6.34 28.27 -2.26
C ALA A 107 -6.80 29.36 -1.27
N ASP A 108 -5.89 29.93 -0.48
CA ASP A 108 -6.19 30.98 0.50
C ASP A 108 -6.77 32.25 -0.14
N ARG A 109 -6.46 32.51 -1.42
CA ARG A 109 -6.97 33.69 -2.16
C ARG A 109 -8.31 33.43 -2.84
N ALA A 110 -8.72 32.17 -2.98
CA ALA A 110 -9.92 31.77 -3.70
C ALA A 110 -11.13 31.52 -2.79
N LEU A 111 -10.90 31.45 -1.47
CA LEU A 111 -11.89 31.39 -0.40
C LEU A 111 -12.17 32.80 0.15
#